data_AF-A0A357SXI6-F1
#
_entry.id   AF-A0A357SXI6-F1
#
_cell.length_a   1.000
_cell.length_b   1.000
_cell.length_c   1.000
_cell.angle_alpha   90.00
_cell.angle_beta   90.00
_cell.angle_gamma   90.00
#
_symmetry.space_group_name_H-M   'P 1'
#
loop_
_entity.id
_entity.type
_entity.pdbx_description
1 polymer ?
#
loop_
_entity_poly.entity_id
_entity_poly.type
_entity_poly.pdbx_seq_one_letter_code
_entity_poly.pdbx_strand_id
1 'polypeptide(L)'
;ETFSVASLEKQEITFAYMLGLITGPYWGWGLGTALGGLICSVLPSSLQDSVGITLYAMFIALLIPQVKRTQAAFIVAFVAISVSSGFTWLPYLNRISEGWSIIMATVIACLIGAAFFPREDV
;
A
#
# COMPACT_ATOMS: atom_id res chain seq x y z
N GLU A 1 16.12 -3.53 -1.18
CA GLU A 1 17.50 -3.53 -0.65
C GLU A 1 18.47 -2.64 -1.43
N THR A 2 18.16 -2.25 -2.67
CA THR A 2 18.96 -1.30 -3.48
C THR A 2 19.36 -0.04 -2.71
N PHE A 3 18.44 0.58 -1.95
CA PHE A 3 18.74 1.77 -1.14
C PHE A 3 19.72 1.48 -0.01
N SER A 4 19.53 0.38 0.72
CA SER A 4 20.41 -0.03 1.81
C SER A 4 21.83 -0.30 1.30
N VAL A 5 21.96 -1.00 0.18
CA VAL A 5 23.27 -1.26 -0.47
C VAL A 5 23.91 0.05 -0.94
N ALA A 6 23.14 0.93 -1.59
CA ALA A 6 23.62 2.23 -2.03
C ALA A 6 24.07 3.13 -0.86
N SER A 7 23.41 3.05 0.30
CA SER A 7 23.74 3.86 1.48
C SER A 7 25.03 3.45 2.19
N LEU A 8 25.56 2.25 1.89
CA LEU A 8 26.85 1.78 2.41
C LEU A 8 28.03 2.29 1.56
N GLU A 9 27.75 2.83 0.37
CA GLU A 9 28.77 3.39 -0.51
C GLU A 9 29.31 4.70 0.08
N LYS A 10 30.62 4.75 0.30
CA LYS A 10 31.29 5.91 0.91
C LYS A 10 31.67 6.97 -0.13
N GLN A 11 31.73 6.58 -1.39
CA GLN A 11 32.02 7.47 -2.51
C GLN A 11 30.73 8.03 -3.12
N GLU A 12 30.85 9.09 -3.93
CA GLU A 12 29.70 9.63 -4.65
C GLU A 12 29.06 8.56 -5.56
N ILE A 13 27.75 8.39 -5.43
CA ILE A 13 26.98 7.42 -6.19
C ILE A 13 26.94 7.87 -7.65
N THR A 14 27.68 7.18 -8.51
CA THR A 14 27.68 7.45 -9.95
C THR A 14 26.48 6.80 -10.65
N PHE A 15 26.07 7.38 -11.79
CA PHE A 15 24.97 6.86 -12.60
C PHE A 15 25.20 5.40 -13.02
N ALA A 16 26.42 5.05 -13.44
CA ALA A 16 26.76 3.69 -13.85
C ALA A 16 26.62 2.67 -12.70
N TYR A 17 27.02 3.06 -11.48
CA TYR A 17 26.84 2.23 -10.28
C TYR A 17 25.36 1.97 -9.98
N MET A 18 24.53 3.03 -9.97
CA MET A 18 23.09 2.92 -9.74
C MET A 18 22.41 2.06 -10.82
N LEU A 19 22.80 2.22 -12.08
CA LEU A 19 22.30 1.41 -13.19
C LEU A 19 22.59 -0.07 -12.95
N GLY A 20 23.85 -0.42 -12.67
CA GLY A 20 24.25 -1.79 -12.34
C GLY A 20 23.44 -2.35 -11.17
N LEU A 21 23.31 -1.58 -10.09
CA LEU A 21 22.60 -1.99 -8.88
C LEU A 21 21.09 -2.19 -9.08
N ILE A 22 20.45 -1.42 -9.98
CA ILE A 22 19.01 -1.53 -10.27
C ILE A 22 18.72 -2.62 -11.31
N THR A 23 19.66 -2.91 -12.24
CA THR A 23 19.39 -3.86 -13.33
C THR A 23 18.93 -5.24 -12.84
N GLY A 24 19.57 -5.79 -11.82
CA GLY A 24 19.21 -7.08 -11.23
C GLY A 24 17.79 -7.09 -10.67
N PRO A 25 17.47 -6.23 -9.68
CA PRO A 25 16.11 -6.10 -9.16
C PRO A 25 15.05 -5.79 -10.22
N TYR A 26 15.38 -4.95 -11.21
CA TYR A 26 14.44 -4.59 -12.28
C TYR A 26 14.07 -5.80 -13.14
N TRP A 27 15.07 -6.54 -13.62
CA TRP A 27 14.84 -7.76 -14.40
C TRP A 27 14.26 -8.88 -13.54
N GLY A 28 14.71 -9.04 -12.30
CA GLY A 28 14.16 -10.01 -11.36
C GLY A 28 12.67 -9.77 -11.08
N TRP A 29 12.27 -8.51 -10.91
CA TRP A 29 10.87 -8.14 -10.73
C TRP A 29 10.06 -8.34 -12.01
N GLY A 30 10.57 -7.89 -13.15
CA GLY A 30 9.88 -8.04 -14.44
C GLY A 30 9.69 -9.52 -14.84
N LEU A 31 10.77 -10.31 -14.79
CA LEU A 31 10.73 -11.75 -15.09
C LEU A 31 9.91 -12.51 -14.05
N GLY A 32 10.04 -12.17 -12.77
CA GLY A 32 9.24 -12.78 -11.70
C GLY A 32 7.75 -12.53 -11.89
N THR A 33 7.36 -11.32 -12.30
CA THR A 33 5.96 -10.98 -12.60
C THR A 33 5.46 -11.73 -13.83
N ALA A 34 6.27 -11.80 -14.90
CA ALA A 34 5.91 -12.56 -16.10
C ALA A 34 5.73 -14.06 -15.80
N LEU A 35 6.69 -14.68 -15.10
CA LEU A 35 6.63 -16.08 -14.69
C LEU A 35 5.47 -16.34 -13.72
N GLY A 36 5.24 -15.44 -12.75
CA GLY A 36 4.12 -15.53 -11.83
C GLY A 36 2.76 -15.49 -12.54
N GLY A 37 2.62 -14.61 -13.54
CA GLY A 37 1.42 -14.55 -14.38
C GLY A 37 1.20 -15.83 -15.20
N LEU A 38 2.27 -16.39 -15.77
CA LEU A 38 2.20 -17.67 -16.50
C LEU A 38 1.87 -18.85 -15.58
N ILE A 39 2.38 -18.86 -14.35
CA ILE A 39 2.03 -19.90 -13.38
C ILE A 39 0.58 -19.75 -12.94
N CYS A 40 0.11 -18.52 -12.70
CA CYS A 40 -1.28 -18.26 -12.32
C CYS A 40 -2.29 -18.73 -13.39
N SER A 41 -1.96 -18.64 -14.68
CA SER A 41 -2.87 -19.10 -15.74
C SER A 41 -3.03 -20.63 -15.81
N VAL A 42 -2.08 -21.38 -15.25
CA VAL A 42 -2.12 -22.86 -15.17
C VAL A 42 -2.81 -23.33 -13.88
N LEU A 43 -2.97 -22.47 -12.88
CA LEU A 43 -3.61 -22.82 -11.61
C LEU A 43 -5.14 -23.00 -11.77
N PRO A 44 -5.77 -23.86 -10.96
CA PRO A 44 -7.23 -23.95 -10.88
C PRO A 44 -7.85 -22.60 -10.49
N SER A 45 -9.05 -22.30 -10.98
CA SER A 45 -9.77 -21.04 -10.73
C SER A 45 -9.86 -20.69 -9.24
N SER A 46 -10.12 -21.67 -8.38
CA SER A 46 -10.20 -21.47 -6.92
C SER A 46 -8.90 -20.93 -6.30
N LEU A 47 -7.73 -21.32 -6.83
CA LEU A 47 -6.45 -20.77 -6.36
C LEU A 47 -6.20 -19.38 -6.95
N GLN A 48 -6.58 -19.12 -8.20
CA GLN A 48 -6.43 -17.80 -8.81
C GLN A 48 -7.22 -16.72 -8.02
N ASP A 49 -8.46 -17.02 -7.65
CA ASP A 49 -9.28 -16.12 -6.81
C ASP A 49 -8.63 -15.86 -5.44
N SER A 50 -7.98 -16.87 -4.87
CA SER A 50 -7.31 -16.79 -3.58
C SER A 50 -6.06 -15.90 -3.60
N VAL A 51 -5.33 -15.86 -4.72
CA VAL A 51 -4.12 -14.99 -4.87
C VAL A 51 -4.50 -13.52 -4.78
N GLY A 52 -5.63 -13.12 -5.38
CA GLY A 52 -6.14 -11.75 -5.29
C GLY A 52 -6.41 -11.33 -3.84
N ILE A 53 -7.09 -12.16 -3.06
CA ILE A 53 -7.39 -11.91 -1.65
C ILE A 53 -6.11 -11.90 -0.80
N THR A 54 -5.15 -12.77 -1.12
CA THR A 54 -3.86 -12.85 -0.42
C THR A 54 -3.06 -11.54 -0.53
N LEU A 55 -3.09 -10.87 -1.69
CA LEU A 55 -2.43 -9.57 -1.84
C LEU A 55 -3.03 -8.51 -0.92
N TYR A 56 -4.36 -8.44 -0.80
CA TYR A 56 -5.01 -7.54 0.15
C TYR A 56 -4.63 -7.87 1.60
N ALA A 57 -4.60 -9.16 1.96
CA ALA A 57 -4.18 -9.60 3.29
C ALA A 57 -2.72 -9.21 3.60
N MET A 58 -1.82 -9.30 2.61
CA MET A 58 -0.42 -8.86 2.75
C MET A 58 -0.32 -7.36 3.07
N PHE A 59 -1.03 -6.51 2.33
CA PHE A 59 -1.04 -5.07 2.60
C PHE A 59 -1.58 -4.75 3.99
N ILE A 60 -2.65 -5.43 4.41
CA ILE A 60 -3.20 -5.27 5.77
C ILE A 60 -2.18 -5.73 6.83
N ALA A 61 -1.50 -6.86 6.61
CA ALA A 61 -0.48 -7.38 7.53
C ALA A 61 0.71 -6.42 7.69
N LEU A 62 1.10 -5.70 6.64
CA LEU A 62 2.14 -4.66 6.69
C LEU A 62 1.64 -3.35 7.31
N LEU A 63 0.37 -3.00 7.09
CA LEU A 63 -0.24 -1.77 7.60
C LEU A 63 -0.53 -1.85 9.11
N ILE A 64 -1.09 -2.96 9.60
CA ILE A 64 -1.45 -3.16 11.01
C ILE A 64 -0.31 -2.82 12.00
N PRO A 65 0.94 -3.29 11.86
CA PRO A 65 2.00 -2.96 12.80
C PRO A 65 2.34 -1.47 12.81
N GLN A 66 2.23 -0.77 11.67
CA GLN A 66 2.45 0.67 11.60
C GLN A 66 1.31 1.44 12.28
N VAL A 67 0.06 1.02 12.03
CA VAL A 67 -1.14 1.60 12.66
C VAL A 67 -1.12 1.44 14.18
N LYS A 68 -0.62 0.29 14.68
CA LYS A 68 -0.50 0.02 16.12
C LYS A 68 0.59 0.83 16.82
N ARG A 69 1.47 1.55 16.11
CA ARG A 69 2.52 2.35 16.74
C ARG A 69 2.00 3.60 17.45
N THR A 70 0.90 4.20 16.99
CA THR A 70 0.35 5.42 17.60
C THR A 70 -1.17 5.37 17.67
N GLN A 71 -1.75 5.92 18.74
CA GLN A 71 -3.21 6.04 18.86
C GLN A 71 -3.79 6.91 17.73
N ALA A 72 -3.06 7.94 17.30
CA ALA A 72 -3.42 8.78 16.17
C ALA A 72 -3.61 7.96 14.87
N ALA A 73 -2.63 7.12 14.51
CA ALA A 73 -2.73 6.29 13.31
C ALA A 73 -3.89 5.28 13.39
N PHE A 74 -4.14 4.70 14.57
CA PHE A 74 -5.28 3.82 14.79
C PHE A 74 -6.62 4.53 14.57
N ILE A 75 -6.79 5.74 15.12
CA ILE A 75 -8.02 6.52 14.97
C ILE A 75 -8.23 6.94 13.51
N VAL A 76 -7.19 7.41 12.83
CA VAL A 76 -7.26 7.75 11.40
C VAL A 76 -7.67 6.53 10.56
N ALA A 77 -7.06 5.37 10.80
CA ALA A 77 -7.42 4.14 10.11
C ALA A 77 -8.87 3.73 10.38
N PHE A 78 -9.32 3.81 11.64
CA PHE A 78 -10.69 3.48 12.03
C PHE A 78 -11.72 4.41 11.39
N VAL A 79 -11.43 5.71 11.34
CA VAL A 79 -12.27 6.71 10.65
C VAL A 79 -12.33 6.42 9.16
N ALA A 80 -11.19 6.17 8.51
CA ALA A 80 -11.14 5.84 7.09
C ALA A 80 -11.99 4.59 6.76
N ILE A 81 -11.87 3.52 7.58
CA ILE A 81 -12.67 2.30 7.43
C ILE A 81 -14.17 2.59 7.62
N SER A 82 -14.53 3.37 8.63
CA SER A 82 -15.92 3.70 8.94
C SER A 82 -16.57 4.52 7.82
N VAL A 83 -15.85 5.52 7.31
CA VAL A 83 -16.33 6.38 6.22
C VAL A 83 -16.42 5.60 4.92
N SER A 84 -15.39 4.81 4.57
CA SER A 84 -15.39 3.97 3.37
C SER A 84 -16.51 2.94 3.39
N SER A 85 -16.70 2.25 4.52
CA SER A 85 -17.79 1.29 4.70
C SER A 85 -19.15 1.98 4.63
N GLY A 86 -19.26 3.21 5.13
CA GLY A 86 -20.47 4.02 5.01
C GLY A 86 -20.83 4.34 3.56
N PHE A 87 -19.86 4.73 2.73
CA PHE A 87 -20.09 4.97 1.30
C PHE A 87 -20.53 3.71 0.56
N THR A 88 -20.00 2.54 0.92
CA THR A 88 -20.35 1.26 0.28
C THR A 88 -21.71 0.73 0.73
N TRP A 89 -22.06 0.83 2.01
CA TRP A 89 -23.24 0.13 2.57
C TRP A 89 -24.49 1.01 2.72
N LEU A 90 -24.39 2.35 2.77
CA LEU A 90 -25.58 3.19 2.91
C LEU A 90 -26.33 3.36 1.57
N PRO A 91 -27.64 3.02 1.51
CA PRO A 91 -28.47 3.38 0.37
C PRO A 91 -28.52 4.91 0.26
N TYR A 92 -28.31 5.45 -0.95
CA TYR A 92 -28.02 6.86 -1.34
C TYR A 92 -26.54 7.20 -1.58
N LEU A 93 -25.61 6.73 -0.76
CA LEU A 93 -24.18 7.04 -0.94
C LEU A 93 -23.47 6.06 -1.89
N ASN A 94 -24.01 4.86 -2.05
CA ASN A 94 -23.52 3.83 -2.97
C ASN A 94 -23.79 4.12 -4.48
N ARG A 95 -24.06 5.38 -4.85
CA ARG A 95 -24.10 5.82 -6.25
C ARG A 95 -22.81 6.50 -6.70
N ILE A 96 -21.91 6.73 -5.76
CA ILE A 96 -20.62 7.39 -6.00
C ILE A 96 -19.63 6.32 -6.47
N SER A 97 -18.83 6.65 -7.50
CA SER A 97 -17.78 5.75 -7.99
C SER A 97 -16.81 5.38 -6.86
N GLU A 98 -16.37 4.12 -6.83
CA GLU A 98 -15.49 3.62 -5.76
C GLU A 98 -14.24 4.48 -5.57
N GLY A 99 -13.65 4.98 -6.66
CA GLY A 99 -12.49 5.87 -6.60
C GLY A 99 -12.78 7.17 -5.84
N TRP A 100 -13.95 7.76 -6.04
CA TRP A 100 -14.36 8.97 -5.32
C TRP A 100 -14.63 8.70 -3.85
N SER A 101 -15.24 7.55 -3.52
CA SER A 101 -15.46 7.13 -2.15
C SER A 101 -14.14 7.00 -1.38
N ILE A 102 -13.10 6.41 -1.99
CA ILE A 102 -11.76 6.29 -1.39
C ILE A 102 -11.12 7.66 -1.18
N ILE A 103 -11.19 8.56 -2.17
CA ILE A 103 -10.63 9.91 -2.06
C ILE A 103 -11.28 10.66 -0.89
N MET A 104 -12.62 10.68 -0.82
CA MET A 104 -13.34 11.35 0.26
C MET A 104 -13.04 10.73 1.63
N ALA A 105 -13.02 9.40 1.73
CA ALA A 105 -12.66 8.72 2.98
C ALA A 105 -11.25 9.11 3.46
N THR A 106 -10.30 9.19 2.55
CA THR A 106 -8.92 9.58 2.86
C THR A 106 -8.84 11.03 3.32
N VAL A 107 -9.49 11.95 2.60
CA VAL A 107 -9.52 13.38 2.96
C VAL A 107 -10.14 13.59 4.34
N ILE A 108 -11.31 12.98 4.60
CA ILE A 108 -12.00 13.08 5.89
C ILE A 108 -11.14 12.50 7.01
N ALA A 109 -10.54 11.33 6.81
CA ALA A 109 -9.69 10.69 7.81
C ALA A 109 -8.43 11.52 8.13
N CYS A 110 -7.78 12.10 7.11
CA CYS A 110 -6.62 12.97 7.30
C CYS A 110 -6.98 14.29 8.00
N LEU A 111 -8.13 14.90 7.66
CA LEU A 111 -8.59 16.12 8.31
C LEU A 111 -8.89 15.88 9.80
N ILE A 112 -9.58 14.80 10.12
CA ILE A 112 -9.86 14.41 11.51
C ILE A 112 -8.54 14.09 12.22
N GLY A 113 -7.63 13.36 11.58
CA GLY A 113 -6.31 13.07 12.11
C GLY A 113 -5.52 14.34 12.46
N ALA A 114 -5.46 15.30 11.54
CA ALA A 114 -4.75 16.54 11.73
C ALA A 114 -5.38 17.45 12.80
N ALA A 115 -6.72 17.48 12.90
CA ALA A 115 -7.43 18.30 13.87
C ALA A 115 -7.33 17.75 15.30
N PHE A 116 -7.40 16.42 15.48
CA PHE A 116 -7.35 15.79 16.81
C PHE A 116 -5.94 15.41 17.27
N PHE A 117 -5.01 15.20 16.34
CA PHE A 117 -3.60 14.90 16.61
C PHE A 117 -2.70 15.87 15.84
N PRO A 118 -2.81 17.19 16.09
CA PRO A 118 -1.87 18.14 15.53
C PRO A 118 -0.46 17.72 15.98
N ARG A 119 0.50 17.71 15.05
CA ARG A 119 1.90 17.54 15.44
C ARG A 119 2.26 18.74 16.30
N GLU A 120 2.75 18.48 17.52
CA GLU A 120 3.48 19.49 18.25
C GLU A 120 4.73 19.80 17.44
N ASP A 121 4.76 21.00 16.89
CA ASP A 121 5.90 21.53 16.16
C ASP A 121 7.11 21.54 17.12
N VAL A 122 8.18 20.86 16.71
CA VAL A 122 9.53 20.96 17.30
C VAL A 122 10.25 22.19 16.78
#